data_AF-A0A4R6WEB6-F1
#
_entry.id   AF-A0A4R6WEB6-F1
#
_cell.length_a   1.000
_cell.length_b   1.000
_cell.length_c   1.000
_cell.angle_alpha   90.00
_cell.angle_beta   90.00
_cell.angle_gamma   90.00
#
_symmetry.space_group_name_H-M   'P 1'
#
loop_
_entity.id
_entity.type
_entity.pdbx_description
1 polymer ?
#
loop_
_entity_poly.entity_id
_entity_poly.type
_entity_poly.pdbx_seq_one_letter_code
_entity_poly.pdbx_strand_id
1 'polypeptide(L)'
;MLNTLKNKNSIRLAICDTGIGLTNCVNNYLLSKGEEIWASEDAIAWAFTLKNTTQSPPRNRGLGLNNLLDETNFHEGEFRMVTYDKWIINNPGVSFKMRDIKCFFGTAIEIEIMIDNLEKLKISDFEYC
;
A
#
# COMPACT_ATOMS: atom_id res chain seq x y z
N MET A 1 10.93 12.32 -33.93
CA MET A 1 10.54 12.26 -32.51
C MET A 1 10.50 10.79 -32.11
N LEU A 2 11.58 10.29 -31.53
CA LEU A 2 11.63 8.96 -30.92
C LEU A 2 11.45 9.18 -29.42
N ASN A 3 10.31 8.73 -28.87
CA ASN A 3 10.16 8.60 -27.43
C ASN A 3 11.07 7.45 -27.00
N THR A 4 12.31 7.78 -26.65
CA THR A 4 13.21 6.83 -26.00
C THR A 4 12.55 6.42 -24.70
N LEU A 5 12.06 5.19 -24.62
CA LEU A 5 11.65 4.58 -23.36
C LEU A 5 12.91 4.55 -22.48
N LYS A 6 13.04 5.57 -21.63
CA LYS A 6 14.05 5.59 -20.57
C LYS A 6 13.72 4.37 -19.73
N ASN A 7 14.59 3.36 -19.72
CA ASN A 7 14.48 2.27 -18.75
C ASN A 7 14.42 2.95 -17.38
N LYS A 8 13.24 2.94 -16.75
CA LYS A 8 13.13 3.42 -15.39
C LYS A 8 13.95 2.47 -14.55
N ASN A 9 14.93 3.01 -13.83
CA ASN A 9 15.56 2.31 -12.73
C ASN A 9 14.52 2.26 -11.61
N SER A 10 13.59 1.31 -11.69
CA SER A 10 12.58 1.10 -10.67
C SER A 10 12.38 -0.38 -10.37
N ILE A 11 12.01 -0.65 -9.13
CA ILE A 11 11.51 -1.96 -8.69
C ILE A 11 10.01 -1.84 -8.55
N ARG A 12 9.29 -2.80 -9.12
CA ARG A 12 7.84 -2.95 -8.93
C ARG A 12 7.56 -4.24 -8.19
N LEU A 13 6.79 -4.14 -7.12
CA LEU A 13 6.33 -5.27 -6.33
C LEU A 13 4.81 -5.23 -6.27
N ALA A 14 4.18 -6.34 -6.63
CA ALA A 14 2.75 -6.53 -6.47
C ALA A 14 2.51 -7.69 -5.50
N ILE A 15 1.65 -7.45 -4.52
CA ILE A 15 1.20 -8.45 -3.54
C ILE A 15 -0.32 -8.50 -3.63
N CYS A 16 -0.88 -9.70 -3.72
CA CYS A 16 -2.32 -9.89 -3.73
C CYS A 16 -2.70 -11.02 -2.78
N ASP A 17 -3.78 -10.80 -2.03
CA ASP A 17 -4.50 -11.84 -1.31
C ASP A 17 -5.97 -11.86 -1.77
N THR A 18 -6.61 -13.01 -1.58
CA THR A 18 -8.04 -13.26 -1.89
C THR A 18 -8.89 -13.33 -0.62
N GLY A 19 -8.45 -12.67 0.46
CA GLY A 19 -9.14 -12.62 1.74
C GLY A 19 -10.36 -11.71 1.74
N ILE A 20 -10.77 -11.28 2.93
CA ILE A 20 -12.01 -10.49 3.11
C ILE A 20 -11.91 -9.07 2.55
N GLY A 21 -10.70 -8.57 2.27
CA GLY A 21 -10.46 -7.22 1.77
C GLY A 21 -10.38 -6.16 2.89
N LEU A 22 -9.68 -5.07 2.62
CA LEU A 22 -9.34 -4.04 3.61
C LEU A 22 -10.59 -3.35 4.19
N THR A 23 -11.54 -2.95 3.34
CA THR A 23 -12.76 -2.24 3.77
C THR A 23 -13.61 -3.10 4.70
N ASN A 24 -13.78 -4.38 4.37
CA ASN A 24 -14.49 -5.34 5.22
C ASN A 24 -13.72 -5.64 6.51
N CYS A 25 -12.39 -5.73 6.48
CA CYS A 25 -11.57 -5.84 7.70
C CYS A 25 -11.86 -4.69 8.67
N VAL A 26 -11.85 -3.44 8.18
CA VAL A 26 -12.10 -2.25 9.00
C VAL A 26 -13.53 -2.25 9.54
N ASN A 27 -14.52 -2.51 8.69
CA ASN A 27 -15.91 -2.52 9.12
C ASN A 27 -16.23 -3.66 10.10
N ASN A 28 -15.62 -4.83 9.96
CA ASN A 28 -15.72 -5.90 10.95
C ASN A 28 -15.10 -5.49 12.30
N TYR A 29 -13.99 -4.75 12.28
CA TYR A 29 -13.39 -4.19 13.49
C TYR A 29 -14.32 -3.17 14.16
N LEU A 30 -14.91 -2.22 13.41
CA LEU A 30 -15.86 -1.24 13.93
C LEU A 30 -17.09 -1.91 14.55
N LEU A 31 -17.68 -2.88 13.86
CA LEU A 31 -18.79 -3.67 14.38
C LEU A 31 -18.43 -4.39 15.69
N SER A 32 -17.21 -4.93 15.81
CA SER A 32 -16.74 -5.57 17.05
C SER A 32 -16.61 -4.60 18.24
N LYS A 33 -16.54 -3.29 17.96
CA LYS A 33 -16.53 -2.21 18.96
C LYS A 33 -17.92 -1.62 19.21
N GLY A 34 -18.95 -2.08 18.51
CA GLY A 34 -20.31 -1.53 18.58
C GLY A 34 -20.46 -0.21 17.81
N GLU A 35 -19.52 0.09 16.91
CA GLU A 35 -19.54 1.29 16.07
C GLU A 35 -20.29 1.02 14.75
N GLU A 36 -20.72 2.09 14.08
CA GLU A 36 -21.38 2.02 12.79
C GLU A 36 -20.41 1.63 11.66
N ILE A 37 -20.96 1.02 10.61
CA ILE A 37 -20.23 0.68 9.38
C ILE A 37 -19.91 1.97 8.63
N TRP A 38 -18.67 2.08 8.15
CA TRP A 38 -18.23 3.19 7.33
C TRP A 38 -18.33 2.91 5.84
N ALA A 39 -18.46 3.99 5.07
CA ALA A 39 -18.23 3.95 3.64
C ALA A 39 -16.79 3.51 3.34
N SER A 40 -16.59 2.88 2.18
CA SER A 40 -15.30 2.33 1.78
C SER A 40 -14.18 3.39 1.80
N GLU A 41 -14.46 4.61 1.36
CA GLU A 41 -13.53 5.74 1.36
C GLU A 41 -13.04 6.08 2.77
N ASP A 42 -13.95 6.16 3.74
CA ASP A 42 -13.63 6.49 5.13
C ASP A 42 -12.86 5.34 5.80
N ALA A 43 -13.28 4.09 5.54
CA ALA A 43 -12.58 2.90 6.01
C ALA A 43 -11.14 2.82 5.45
N ILE A 44 -10.94 3.15 4.18
CA ILE A 44 -9.63 3.21 3.54
C ILE A 44 -8.78 4.34 4.15
N ALA A 45 -9.34 5.55 4.25
CA ALA A 45 -8.63 6.70 4.83
C ALA A 45 -8.17 6.41 6.26
N TRP A 46 -9.03 5.77 7.05
CA TRP A 46 -8.69 5.31 8.38
C TRP A 46 -7.59 4.24 8.39
N ALA A 47 -7.64 3.28 7.46
CA ALA A 47 -6.64 2.22 7.36
C ALA A 47 -5.23 2.75 7.03
N PHE A 48 -5.13 3.83 6.25
CA PHE A 48 -3.86 4.52 5.96
C PHE A 48 -3.37 5.42 7.10
N THR A 49 -4.20 5.69 8.10
CA THR A 49 -3.79 6.49 9.26
C THR A 49 -2.87 5.67 10.16
N LEU A 50 -1.76 6.30 10.57
CA LEU A 50 -0.74 5.68 11.43
C LEU A 50 -1.38 5.05 12.68
N LYS A 51 -0.94 3.83 13.02
CA LYS A 51 -1.38 3.02 14.18
C LYS A 51 -2.71 2.27 14.03
N ASN A 52 -3.40 2.39 12.90
CA ASN A 52 -4.71 1.75 12.72
C ASN A 52 -4.64 0.34 12.13
N THR A 53 -3.58 -0.05 11.41
CA THR A 53 -3.52 -1.34 10.68
C THR A 53 -2.34 -2.24 11.06
N THR A 54 -2.58 -3.52 11.38
CA THR A 54 -1.62 -4.51 11.93
C THR A 54 -1.12 -4.17 13.34
N GLN A 55 -1.82 -4.65 14.37
CA GLN A 55 -1.34 -4.63 15.76
C GLN A 55 -0.85 -6.03 16.14
N SER A 56 0.31 -6.47 15.65
CA SER A 56 0.94 -7.69 16.17
C SER A 56 2.00 -7.31 17.22
N PRO A 57 1.72 -7.53 18.52
CA PRO A 57 2.75 -7.44 19.53
C PRO A 57 3.83 -8.49 19.23
N PRO A 58 5.14 -8.19 19.41
CA PRO A 58 5.72 -6.95 19.93
C PRO A 58 6.23 -5.97 18.85
N ARG A 59 6.12 -6.29 17.55
CA ARG A 59 6.90 -5.62 16.48
C ARG A 59 6.10 -4.71 15.54
N ASN A 60 4.85 -5.02 15.21
CA ASN A 60 4.11 -4.22 14.22
C ASN A 60 2.99 -3.44 14.93
N ARG A 61 3.17 -2.12 15.05
CA ARG A 61 2.35 -1.18 15.82
C ARG A 61 1.38 -0.39 14.96
N GLY A 62 0.70 -1.04 14.02
CA GLY A 62 -0.26 -0.34 13.21
C GLY A 62 0.36 0.37 11.98
N LEU A 63 1.57 -0.05 11.55
CA LEU A 63 2.45 0.73 10.66
C LEU A 63 2.49 0.23 9.20
N GLY A 64 1.96 -0.95 8.91
CA GLY A 64 2.24 -1.64 7.64
C GLY A 64 1.88 -0.83 6.39
N LEU A 65 0.62 -0.43 6.27
CA LEU A 65 0.12 0.26 5.07
C LEU A 65 0.61 1.70 4.96
N ASN A 66 0.76 2.38 6.11
CA ASN A 66 1.31 3.73 6.16
C ASN A 66 2.80 3.76 5.79
N ASN A 67 3.61 2.83 6.32
CA ASN A 67 5.02 2.73 5.94
C ASN A 67 5.18 2.45 4.44
N LEU A 68 4.37 1.55 3.86
CA LEU A 68 4.43 1.29 2.42
C LEU A 68 4.17 2.57 1.60
N LEU A 69 3.19 3.37 2.02
CA LEU A 69 2.88 4.64 1.37
C LEU A 69 4.03 5.65 1.53
N ASP A 70 4.54 5.82 2.74
CA ASP A 70 5.59 6.78 3.07
C ASP A 70 6.90 6.46 2.33
N GLU A 71 7.32 5.19 2.34
CA GLU A 71 8.52 4.74 1.61
C GLU A 71 8.36 4.87 0.09
N THR A 72 7.16 4.56 -0.43
CA THR A 72 6.87 4.74 -1.87
C THR A 72 6.99 6.22 -2.25
N ASN A 73 6.44 7.13 -1.43
CA ASN A 73 6.54 8.57 -1.65
C ASN A 73 7.97 9.09 -1.50
N PHE A 74 8.71 8.62 -0.50
CA PHE A 74 10.10 8.99 -0.25
C PHE A 74 10.99 8.65 -1.45
N HIS A 75 10.73 7.51 -2.09
CA HIS A 75 11.43 7.07 -3.30
C HIS A 75 10.78 7.54 -4.61
N GLU A 76 9.96 8.60 -4.58
CA GLU A 76 9.30 9.17 -5.77
C GLU A 76 8.57 8.12 -6.64
N GLY A 77 8.04 7.11 -5.97
CA GLY A 77 7.41 5.94 -6.54
C GLY A 77 5.89 6.05 -6.65
N GLU A 78 5.24 5.05 -7.24
CA GLU A 78 3.79 5.00 -7.37
C GLU A 78 3.20 3.90 -6.49
N PHE A 79 2.17 4.25 -5.70
CA PHE A 79 1.42 3.28 -4.91
C PHE A 79 0.04 3.07 -5.55
N ARG A 80 -0.34 1.81 -5.75
CA ARG A 80 -1.68 1.41 -6.19
C ARG A 80 -2.24 0.36 -5.28
N MET A 81 -3.53 0.44 -5.00
CA MET A 81 -4.24 -0.60 -4.28
C MET A 81 -5.62 -0.84 -4.89
N VAL A 82 -6.00 -2.10 -4.97
CA VAL A 82 -7.35 -2.51 -5.32
C VAL A 82 -7.90 -3.31 -4.14
N THR A 83 -9.05 -2.92 -3.61
CA THR A 83 -9.72 -3.63 -2.53
C THR A 83 -11.22 -3.53 -2.71
N TYR A 84 -11.91 -4.66 -2.69
CA TYR A 84 -13.37 -4.78 -2.75
C TYR A 84 -14.03 -3.99 -3.91
N ASP A 85 -14.41 -2.74 -3.64
CA ASP A 85 -15.12 -1.82 -4.54
C ASP A 85 -14.31 -0.58 -4.94
N LYS A 86 -13.06 -0.46 -4.49
CA LYS A 86 -12.21 0.71 -4.77
C LYS A 86 -10.88 0.34 -5.44
N TRP A 87 -10.50 1.18 -6.40
CA TRP A 87 -9.14 1.28 -6.92
C TRP A 87 -8.54 2.62 -6.50
N ILE A 88 -7.41 2.55 -5.82
CA ILE A 88 -6.68 3.67 -5.22
C ILE A 88 -5.35 3.82 -5.97
N ILE A 89 -5.04 5.07 -6.32
CA ILE A 89 -3.76 5.45 -6.92
C ILE A 89 -3.21 6.63 -6.14
N ASN A 90 -1.96 6.53 -5.70
CA ASN A 90 -1.19 7.62 -5.11
C ASN A 90 0.10 7.82 -5.93
N ASN A 91 0.28 9.04 -6.42
CA ASN A 91 1.50 9.46 -7.09
C ASN A 91 2.21 10.48 -6.19
N PRO A 92 3.54 10.59 -6.23
CA PRO A 92 4.29 11.53 -5.41
C PRO A 92 3.78 12.96 -5.59
N GLY A 93 3.51 13.63 -4.48
CA GLY A 93 3.01 15.01 -4.47
C GLY A 93 1.55 15.19 -4.89
N VAL A 94 0.78 14.10 -5.08
CA VAL A 94 -0.65 14.12 -5.42
C VAL A 94 -1.46 13.45 -4.31
N SER A 95 -2.62 14.02 -3.97
CA SER A 95 -3.57 13.36 -3.07
C SER A 95 -4.10 12.04 -3.65
N PHE A 96 -4.57 11.15 -2.78
CA PHE A 96 -5.18 9.89 -3.19
C PHE A 96 -6.28 10.10 -4.24
N LYS A 97 -6.19 9.36 -5.34
CA LYS A 97 -7.29 9.22 -6.30
C LYS A 97 -7.96 7.89 -6.06
N MET A 98 -9.26 7.92 -5.82
CA MET A 98 -10.09 6.73 -5.67
C MET A 98 -11.05 6.63 -6.86
N ARG A 99 -11.31 5.40 -7.30
CA ARG A 99 -12.29 5.09 -8.34
C ARG A 99 -13.10 3.88 -7.91
N ASP A 100 -14.38 3.91 -8.22
CA ASP A 100 -15.24 2.76 -8.05
C ASP A 100 -14.89 1.68 -9.06
N ILE A 101 -14.86 0.45 -8.58
CA ILE A 101 -14.73 -0.75 -9.41
C ILE A 101 -15.79 -1.77 -9.00
N LYS A 102 -15.95 -2.80 -9.82
CA LYS A 102 -16.87 -3.90 -9.53
C LYS A 102 -16.08 -5.21 -9.42
N CYS A 103 -16.51 -6.05 -8.48
CA CYS A 103 -16.15 -7.47 -8.41
C CYS A 103 -14.66 -7.77 -8.20
N PHE A 104 -13.98 -7.08 -7.28
CA PHE A 104 -12.67 -7.51 -6.81
C PHE A 104 -12.78 -8.25 -5.47
N PHE A 105 -12.17 -9.42 -5.38
CA PHE A 105 -12.14 -10.22 -4.15
C PHE A 105 -10.74 -10.15 -3.53
N GLY A 106 -10.67 -9.70 -2.28
CA GLY A 106 -9.43 -9.55 -1.52
C GLY A 106 -8.80 -8.16 -1.62
N THR A 107 -7.48 -8.11 -1.54
CA THR A 107 -6.68 -6.88 -1.65
C THR A 107 -5.46 -7.12 -2.52
N ALA A 108 -5.22 -6.24 -3.49
CA ALA A 108 -3.99 -6.20 -4.26
C ALA A 108 -3.32 -4.84 -4.04
N ILE A 109 -2.03 -4.86 -3.74
CA ILE A 109 -1.19 -3.67 -3.59
C ILE A 109 -0.04 -3.79 -4.59
N GLU A 110 0.18 -2.74 -5.36
CA GLU A 110 1.37 -2.56 -6.20
C GLU A 110 2.13 -1.33 -5.70
N ILE A 111 3.43 -1.49 -5.50
CA ILE A 111 4.35 -0.39 -5.22
C ILE A 111 5.40 -0.34 -6.31
N GLU A 112 5.69 0.85 -6.81
CA GLU A 112 6.86 1.18 -7.61
C GLU A 112 7.81 1.99 -6.73
N ILE A 113 9.09 1.64 -6.71
CA ILE A 113 10.14 2.39 -6.00
C ILE A 113 11.21 2.78 -7.02
N MET A 114 11.57 4.06 -7.10
CA MET A 114 12.70 4.51 -7.91
C MET A 114 14.01 4.19 -7.19
N ILE A 115 14.92 3.50 -7.85
CA ILE A 115 16.17 3.03 -7.23
C ILE A 115 17.36 3.96 -7.45
N ASP A 116 17.17 5.07 -8.15
CA ASP A 116 18.22 6.07 -8.41
C ASP A 116 18.77 6.70 -7.11
N ASN A 117 17.96 6.69 -6.03
CA ASN A 117 18.27 7.28 -4.73
C ASN A 117 18.57 6.23 -3.65
N LEU A 118 18.69 4.94 -3.97
CA LEU A 118 19.10 3.94 -3.00
C LEU A 118 20.58 4.08 -2.67
N GLU A 119 20.93 3.97 -1.38
CA GLU A 119 22.32 3.93 -0.98
C GLU A 119 23.03 2.74 -1.65
N LYS A 120 24.23 2.98 -2.18
CA LYS A 120 25.07 1.92 -2.71
C LYS A 120 25.56 1.06 -1.55
N LEU A 121 24.83 -0.01 -1.26
CA LEU A 121 25.26 -1.02 -0.32
C LEU A 121 26.53 -1.68 -0.87
N LYS A 122 27.64 -1.59 -0.12
CA LYS A 122 28.77 -2.49 -0.31
C LYS A 122 28.34 -3.85 0.22
N ILE A 123 27.96 -4.74 -0.69
CA ILE A 123 27.69 -6.14 -0.35
C ILE A 123 29.03 -6.73 0.10
N SER A 124 29.20 -6.97 1.40
CA SER A 124 30.04 -8.08 1.85
C SER A 124 29.24 -9.33 1.57
N ASP A 125 29.81 -10.27 0.81
CA ASP A 125 29.14 -11.51 0.42
C ASP A 125 28.37 -12.14 1.59
N PHE A 126 27.17 -12.63 1.30
CA PHE A 126 26.37 -13.38 2.26
C PHE A 126 27.18 -14.59 2.75
N GLU A 127 27.72 -14.53 3.96
CA GLU A 127 28.25 -15.71 4.65
C GLU A 127 27.05 -16.61 4.99
N TYR A 128 26.82 -17.63 4.17
CA TYR A 128 25.96 -18.74 4.53
C TYR A 128 26.68 -19.57 5.59
N CYS A 129 26.15 -19.56 6.82
CA CYS A 129 26.45 -20.57 7.85
C CYS A 129 25.76 -21.90 7.54
#